data_AF-A0A7S1TVQ1-F1
#
_entry.id   AF-A0A7S1TVQ1-F1
#
_cell.length_a   1.000
_cell.length_b   1.000
_cell.length_c   1.000
_cell.angle_alpha   90.00
_cell.angle_beta   90.00
_cell.angle_gamma   90.00
#
_symmetry.space_group_name_H-M   'P 1'
#
loop_
_entity.id
_entity.type
_entity.pdbx_description
1 polymer ?
#
loop_
_entity_poly.entity_id
_entity_poly.type
_entity_poly.pdbx_seq_one_letter_code
_entity_poly.pdbx_strand_id
1 'polypeptide(L)'
;ENVKIYQLNPKSITMGQMYGEFDPNTHEWQDGILANIIRSCIKDESSTLKWTIFDGPVDAIWIENMNTVLDDNKKLCLTSGEIMGLSDEMTMMFEPEDLAVASPATVSRCGMIYMEPEQMGWMPVLDSWLQKHDITPENVEWHRGGEEGCPGFLLTRDERDALKLAFETYADTCMCFIRREGA
;
A
#
# COMPACT_ATOMS: atom_id res chain seq x y z
N GLU A 1 2.55 -16.92 -8.03
CA GLU A 1 2.10 -16.33 -9.32
C GLU A 1 2.68 -14.94 -9.43
N ASN A 2 2.93 -14.44 -10.64
CA ASN A 2 3.39 -13.06 -10.83
C ASN A 2 2.19 -12.12 -10.68
N VAL A 3 2.35 -11.05 -9.90
CA VAL A 3 1.34 -10.00 -9.70
C VAL A 3 1.96 -8.67 -10.11
N LYS A 4 1.24 -7.88 -10.92
CA LYS A 4 1.62 -6.50 -11.24
C LYS A 4 0.95 -5.56 -10.25
N ILE A 5 1.76 -4.83 -9.49
CA ILE A 5 1.27 -3.92 -8.44
C ILE A 5 1.44 -2.47 -8.92
N TYR A 6 0.37 -1.69 -8.79
CA TYR A 6 0.32 -0.26 -9.05
C TYR A 6 -0.12 0.44 -7.76
N GLN A 7 0.79 1.14 -7.10
CA GLN A 7 0.52 1.83 -5.83
C GLN A 7 0.35 3.32 -6.07
N LEU A 8 -0.65 3.93 -5.43
CA LEU A 8 -0.84 5.37 -5.40
C LEU A 8 -1.24 5.87 -4.01
N ASN A 9 -0.81 7.08 -3.67
CA ASN A 9 -1.31 7.77 -2.49
C ASN A 9 -2.38 8.79 -2.90
N PRO A 10 -3.66 8.58 -2.54
CA PRO A 10 -4.74 9.45 -2.99
C PRO A 10 -4.66 10.87 -2.44
N LYS A 11 -3.95 11.10 -1.33
CA LYS A 11 -3.77 12.41 -0.70
C LYS A 11 -2.56 13.17 -1.20
N SER A 12 -1.62 12.51 -1.89
CA SER A 12 -0.45 13.18 -2.46
C SER A 12 -0.73 13.86 -3.80
N ILE A 13 -1.92 13.67 -4.38
CA ILE A 13 -2.34 14.21 -5.67
C ILE A 13 -3.72 14.88 -5.57
N THR A 14 -4.01 15.79 -6.48
CA THR A 14 -5.34 16.42 -6.54
C THR A 14 -6.37 15.48 -7.20
N MET A 15 -7.66 15.76 -6.99
CA MET A 15 -8.75 15.03 -7.66
C MET A 15 -8.60 15.05 -9.18
N GLY A 16 -8.27 16.21 -9.75
CA GLY A 16 -8.04 16.36 -11.18
C GLY A 16 -6.86 15.56 -11.68
N GLN A 17 -5.76 15.50 -10.92
CA GLN A 17 -4.62 14.65 -11.25
C GLN A 17 -4.93 13.15 -11.13
N MET A 18 -5.85 12.76 -10.24
CA MET A 18 -6.25 11.36 -10.07
C MET A 18 -7.19 10.89 -11.19
N TYR A 19 -8.27 11.64 -11.44
CA TYR A 19 -9.37 11.25 -12.33
C TYR A 19 -9.31 11.88 -13.72
N GLY A 20 -8.60 12.99 -13.84
CA GLY A 20 -8.58 13.86 -15.01
C GLY A 20 -9.34 15.16 -14.77
N GLU A 21 -8.87 16.24 -15.39
CA GLU A 21 -9.49 17.56 -15.34
C GLU A 21 -9.26 18.32 -16.65
N PHE A 22 -10.06 19.36 -16.88
CA PHE A 22 -9.80 20.30 -17.96
C PHE A 22 -8.76 21.32 -17.52
N ASP A 23 -7.71 21.49 -18.33
CA ASP A 23 -6.73 22.55 -18.09
C ASP A 23 -7.38 23.91 -18.38
N PRO A 24 -7.43 24.83 -17.41
CA PRO A 24 -8.08 26.13 -17.59
C PRO A 24 -7.37 27.04 -18.61
N ASN A 25 -6.10 26.77 -18.92
CA ASN A 25 -5.33 27.55 -19.89
C ASN A 25 -5.52 27.01 -21.31
N THR A 26 -5.35 25.69 -21.49
CA THR A 26 -5.40 25.08 -22.83
C THR A 26 -6.82 24.71 -23.26
N HIS A 27 -7.75 24.60 -22.32
CA HIS A 27 -9.10 24.05 -22.52
C HIS A 27 -9.09 22.62 -23.06
N GLU A 28 -7.98 21.90 -22.87
CA GLU A 28 -7.86 20.49 -23.24
C GLU A 28 -8.07 19.59 -22.01
N TRP A 29 -8.57 18.39 -22.27
CA TRP A 29 -8.73 17.37 -21.26
C TRP A 29 -7.38 16.74 -20.93
N GLN A 30 -7.02 16.73 -19.64
CA GLN A 30 -5.86 16.00 -19.14
C GLN A 30 -6.32 14.75 -18.40
N ASP A 31 -5.79 13.59 -18.81
CA ASP A 31 -6.10 12.31 -18.19
C ASP A 31 -5.44 12.17 -16.81
N GLY A 32 -6.21 11.63 -15.87
CA GLY A 32 -5.72 11.33 -14.54
C GLY A 32 -4.80 10.10 -14.46
N ILE A 33 -4.02 10.03 -13.40
CA ILE A 33 -3.10 8.93 -13.10
C ILE A 33 -3.85 7.61 -12.98
N LEU A 34 -4.99 7.60 -12.27
CA LEU A 34 -5.79 6.38 -12.07
C LEU A 34 -6.35 5.88 -13.41
N ALA A 35 -6.86 6.79 -14.23
CA ALA A 35 -7.38 6.46 -15.56
C ALA A 35 -6.30 5.77 -16.41
N ASN A 36 -5.09 6.32 -16.42
CA ASN A 36 -3.96 5.75 -17.15
C ASN A 36 -3.53 4.37 -16.63
N ILE A 37 -3.52 4.16 -15.32
CA ILE A 37 -3.21 2.86 -14.70
C ILE A 37 -4.26 1.82 -15.14
N ILE A 38 -5.54 2.10 -14.91
CA ILE A 38 -6.62 1.15 -15.24
C ILE A 38 -6.63 0.85 -16.74
N ARG A 39 -6.48 1.86 -17.59
CA ARG A 39 -6.41 1.67 -19.04
C ARG A 39 -5.22 0.79 -19.46
N SER A 40 -4.07 0.95 -18.80
CA SER A 40 -2.89 0.12 -19.06
C SER A 40 -3.12 -1.33 -18.63
N CYS A 41 -3.79 -1.53 -17.49
CA CYS A 41 -4.13 -2.85 -17.00
C CYS A 41 -5.21 -3.54 -17.85
N ILE A 42 -6.19 -2.81 -18.41
CA ILE A 42 -7.20 -3.35 -19.34
C ILE A 42 -6.55 -3.79 -20.65
N LYS A 43 -5.59 -3.01 -21.17
CA LYS A 43 -4.83 -3.35 -22.39
C LYS A 43 -3.97 -4.60 -22.24
N ASP A 44 -3.63 -4.96 -21.02
CA ASP A 44 -2.86 -6.17 -20.73
C ASP A 44 -3.80 -7.38 -20.67
N GLU A 45 -3.86 -8.16 -21.74
CA GLU A 45 -4.67 -9.38 -21.84
C GLU A 45 -4.01 -10.61 -21.17
N SER A 46 -2.88 -10.45 -20.49
CA SER A 46 -2.27 -11.56 -19.77
C SER A 46 -3.12 -11.99 -18.57
N SER A 47 -3.06 -13.28 -18.24
CA SER A 47 -3.66 -13.86 -17.02
C SER A 47 -2.92 -13.47 -15.73
N THR A 48 -2.05 -12.45 -15.78
CA THR A 48 -1.32 -11.94 -14.63
C THR A 48 -2.28 -11.10 -13.79
N LEU A 49 -2.32 -11.35 -12.49
CA LEU A 49 -3.11 -10.52 -11.57
C LEU A 49 -2.56 -9.08 -11.56
N LYS A 50 -3.46 -8.10 -11.58
CA LYS A 50 -3.13 -6.66 -11.59
C LYS A 50 -3.79 -6.00 -10.38
N TRP A 51 -2.98 -5.55 -9.43
CA TRP A 51 -3.45 -4.93 -8.20
C TRP A 51 -3.20 -3.44 -8.22
N THR A 52 -4.26 -2.65 -8.03
CA THR A 52 -4.18 -1.20 -7.83
C THR A 52 -4.39 -0.91 -6.35
N ILE A 53 -3.34 -0.44 -5.68
CA ILE A 53 -3.31 -0.20 -4.23
C ILE A 53 -3.38 1.30 -3.97
N PHE A 54 -4.36 1.71 -3.16
CA PHE A 54 -4.51 3.06 -2.67
C PHE A 54 -3.99 3.13 -1.22
N ASP A 55 -2.79 3.64 -1.05
CA ASP A 55 -2.09 3.75 0.24
C ASP A 55 -2.19 5.19 0.75
N GLY A 56 -3.12 5.41 1.67
CA GLY A 56 -3.34 6.71 2.28
C GLY A 56 -4.76 6.89 2.84
N PRO A 57 -4.99 7.99 3.58
CA PRO A 57 -6.26 8.20 4.24
C PRO A 57 -7.41 8.38 3.24
N VAL A 58 -8.55 7.80 3.58
CA VAL A 58 -9.80 7.99 2.83
C VAL A 58 -10.30 9.42 3.02
N ASP A 59 -10.85 9.99 1.95
CA ASP A 59 -11.52 11.28 1.95
C ASP A 59 -12.91 11.08 1.34
N ALA A 60 -13.93 11.74 1.90
CA ALA A 60 -15.30 11.64 1.44
C ALA A 60 -15.45 11.99 -0.05
N ILE A 61 -14.62 12.91 -0.57
CA ILE A 61 -14.77 13.41 -1.94
C ILE A 61 -14.27 12.40 -2.98
N TRP A 62 -13.07 11.82 -2.82
CA TRP A 62 -12.56 10.90 -3.84
C TRP A 62 -13.23 9.53 -3.77
N ILE A 63 -13.62 9.07 -2.58
CA ILE A 63 -14.20 7.73 -2.44
C ILE A 63 -15.63 7.68 -3.02
N GLU A 64 -16.34 8.81 -3.04
CA GLU A 64 -17.66 8.90 -3.67
C GLU A 64 -17.60 8.66 -5.18
N ASN A 65 -16.54 9.16 -5.84
CA ASN A 65 -16.29 8.94 -7.27
C ASN A 65 -15.90 7.48 -7.60
N MET A 66 -15.55 6.67 -6.59
CA MET A 66 -15.25 5.24 -6.73
C MET A 66 -16.47 4.32 -6.61
N ASN A 67 -17.64 4.85 -6.24
CA ASN A 67 -18.80 4.03 -5.88
C ASN A 67 -19.25 3.04 -6.97
N THR A 68 -19.11 3.38 -8.25
CA THR A 68 -19.51 2.54 -9.39
C THR A 68 -18.47 1.49 -9.77
N VAL A 69 -17.21 1.67 -9.36
CA VAL A 69 -16.16 0.67 -9.57
C VAL A 69 -16.08 -0.31 -8.41
N LEU A 70 -16.52 0.13 -7.22
CA LEU A 70 -16.60 -0.68 -6.02
C LEU A 70 -17.89 -1.51 -5.92
N ASP A 71 -18.89 -1.26 -6.77
CA ASP A 71 -20.10 -2.09 -6.82
C ASP A 71 -19.95 -3.31 -7.74
N ASP A 72 -21.01 -4.11 -7.86
CA ASP A 72 -21.05 -5.31 -8.70
C ASP A 72 -20.82 -5.02 -10.20
N ASN A 73 -20.96 -3.77 -10.64
CA ASN A 73 -20.72 -3.39 -12.03
C ASN A 73 -19.23 -3.35 -12.38
N LYS A 74 -18.34 -3.14 -11.39
CA LYS A 74 -16.89 -3.01 -11.59
C LYS A 74 -16.52 -2.01 -12.70
N LYS A 75 -17.19 -0.86 -12.78
CA LYS A 75 -16.97 0.16 -13.83
C LYS A 75 -16.50 1.49 -13.27
N LEU A 76 -15.33 1.93 -13.72
CA LEU A 76 -14.82 3.27 -13.48
C LEU A 76 -15.44 4.24 -14.48
N CYS A 77 -16.21 5.20 -13.97
CA CYS A 77 -16.82 6.27 -14.74
C CYS A 77 -16.02 7.56 -14.53
N LEU A 78 -15.35 8.05 -15.57
CA LEU A 78 -14.62 9.32 -15.52
C LEU A 78 -15.53 10.50 -15.85
N THR A 79 -15.16 11.67 -15.36
CA THR A 79 -15.85 12.93 -15.69
C THR A 79 -15.69 13.34 -17.16
N SER A 80 -14.75 12.73 -17.90
CA SER A 80 -14.68 12.81 -19.37
C SER A 80 -15.84 12.12 -20.09
N GLY A 81 -16.58 11.25 -19.39
CA GLY A 81 -17.58 10.35 -19.98
C GLY A 81 -17.01 9.00 -20.40
N GLU A 82 -15.70 8.75 -20.25
CA GLU A 82 -15.11 7.43 -20.46
C GLU A 82 -15.58 6.45 -19.37
N ILE A 83 -15.97 5.24 -19.79
CA ILE A 83 -16.38 4.16 -18.89
C ILE A 83 -15.44 2.98 -19.11
N MET A 84 -14.69 2.62 -18.08
CA MET A 84 -13.73 1.52 -18.08
C MET A 84 -14.20 0.40 -17.16
N GLY A 85 -14.46 -0.78 -17.72
CA GLY A 85 -14.80 -1.98 -16.94
C GLY A 85 -13.54 -2.71 -16.50
N LEU A 86 -13.48 -3.12 -15.23
CA LEU A 86 -12.39 -3.94 -14.71
C LEU A 86 -12.60 -5.41 -15.12
N SER A 87 -11.51 -6.09 -15.47
CA SER A 87 -11.51 -7.54 -15.68
C SER A 87 -11.38 -8.30 -14.36
N ASP A 88 -11.60 -9.60 -14.37
CA ASP A 88 -11.56 -10.42 -13.14
C ASP A 88 -10.13 -10.61 -12.59
N GLU A 89 -9.10 -10.39 -13.42
CA GLU A 89 -7.69 -10.38 -13.00
C GLU A 89 -7.30 -9.09 -12.28
N MET A 90 -8.17 -8.08 -12.27
CA MET A 90 -7.92 -6.78 -11.64
C MET A 90 -8.47 -6.75 -10.22
N THR A 91 -7.73 -6.15 -9.31
CA THR A 91 -8.18 -5.94 -7.92
C THR A 91 -7.80 -4.54 -7.47
N MET A 92 -8.74 -3.85 -6.84
CA MET A 92 -8.48 -2.59 -6.15
C MET A 92 -8.39 -2.86 -4.64
N MET A 93 -7.36 -2.33 -4.01
CA MET A 93 -7.12 -2.46 -2.57
C MET A 93 -6.93 -1.07 -1.95
N PHE A 94 -7.39 -0.91 -0.72
CA PHE A 94 -7.28 0.34 0.03
C PHE A 94 -6.60 0.05 1.36
N GLU A 95 -5.59 0.85 1.70
CA GLU A 95 -4.85 0.77 2.96
C GLU A 95 -5.02 2.08 3.76
N PRO A 96 -6.23 2.41 4.24
CA PRO A 96 -6.44 3.56 5.11
C PRO A 96 -6.18 3.24 6.58
N GLU A 97 -5.82 4.27 7.35
CA GLU A 97 -5.74 4.18 8.82
C GLU A 97 -7.13 4.01 9.46
N ASP A 98 -8.10 4.80 9.01
CA ASP A 98 -9.48 4.73 9.46
C ASP A 98 -10.47 5.02 8.31
N LEU A 99 -11.74 4.66 8.56
CA LEU A 99 -12.85 4.88 7.63
C LEU A 99 -13.87 5.89 8.18
N ALA A 100 -13.45 6.79 9.09
CA ALA A 100 -14.36 7.70 9.79
C ALA A 100 -15.12 8.65 8.85
N VAL A 101 -14.53 8.95 7.69
CA VAL A 101 -15.13 9.82 6.66
C VAL A 101 -15.79 9.05 5.51
N ALA A 102 -15.76 7.71 5.54
CA ALA A 102 -16.40 6.88 4.53
C ALA A 102 -17.86 6.59 4.92
N SER A 103 -18.77 6.64 3.94
CA SER A 103 -20.17 6.31 4.20
C SER A 103 -20.35 4.79 4.42
N PRO A 104 -21.28 4.35 5.30
CA PRO A 104 -21.61 2.93 5.47
C PRO A 104 -21.96 2.21 4.15
N ALA A 105 -22.56 2.92 3.19
CA ALA A 105 -22.92 2.38 1.89
C ALA A 105 -21.72 2.14 0.97
N THR A 106 -20.65 2.91 1.13
CA THR A 106 -19.39 2.74 0.37
C THR A 106 -18.63 1.52 0.89
N VAL A 107 -18.50 1.42 2.22
CA VAL A 107 -17.77 0.33 2.86
C VAL A 107 -18.51 -1.01 2.74
N SER A 108 -19.85 -1.01 2.66
CA SER A 108 -20.62 -2.25 2.54
C SER A 108 -20.38 -3.01 1.23
N ARG A 109 -19.74 -2.38 0.23
CA ARG A 109 -19.43 -2.99 -1.07
C ARG A 109 -18.04 -3.62 -1.10
N CYS A 110 -17.22 -3.38 -0.08
CA CYS A 110 -15.84 -3.85 -0.02
C CYS A 110 -15.69 -4.98 1.00
N GLY A 111 -14.77 -5.91 0.74
CA GLY A 111 -14.29 -6.84 1.75
C GLY A 111 -13.39 -6.10 2.75
N MET A 112 -13.67 -6.24 4.04
CA MET A 112 -12.93 -5.55 5.10
C MET A 112 -12.03 -6.50 5.87
N ILE A 113 -10.75 -6.13 5.99
CA ILE A 113 -9.78 -6.79 6.85
C ILE A 113 -9.40 -5.81 7.94
N TYR A 114 -9.77 -6.13 9.19
CA TYR A 114 -9.40 -5.32 10.34
C TYR A 114 -8.08 -5.83 10.90
N MET A 115 -7.13 -4.92 11.07
CA MET A 115 -5.86 -5.17 11.74
C MET A 115 -5.79 -4.27 12.96
N GLU A 116 -5.57 -4.86 14.14
CA GLU A 116 -5.33 -4.10 15.37
C GLU A 116 -3.81 -4.06 15.63
N PRO A 117 -3.13 -2.92 15.41
CA PRO A 117 -1.67 -2.82 15.57
C PRO A 117 -1.22 -3.14 17.00
N GLU A 118 -2.08 -2.85 17.98
CA GLU A 118 -1.84 -3.10 19.40
C GLU A 118 -1.74 -4.59 19.72
N GLN A 119 -2.50 -5.44 19.01
CA GLN A 119 -2.40 -6.89 19.13
C GLN A 119 -1.22 -7.48 18.36
N MET A 120 -0.82 -6.85 17.24
CA MET A 120 0.35 -7.31 16.47
C MET A 120 1.65 -7.12 17.26
N GLY A 121 1.77 -6.00 17.98
CA GLY A 121 2.97 -5.65 18.72
C GLY A 121 4.18 -5.38 17.82
N TRP A 122 5.34 -5.15 18.42
CA TRP A 122 6.59 -4.85 17.70
C TRP A 122 7.35 -6.11 17.28
N MET A 123 7.01 -7.28 17.84
CA MET A 123 7.72 -8.53 17.64
C MET A 123 7.82 -8.97 16.17
N PRO A 124 6.73 -8.93 15.36
CA PRO A 124 6.79 -9.34 13.96
C PRO A 124 7.69 -8.43 13.11
N VAL A 125 7.75 -7.14 13.45
CA VAL A 125 8.63 -6.16 12.79
C VAL A 125 10.09 -6.50 13.07
N LEU A 126 10.42 -6.81 14.33
CA LEU A 126 11.77 -7.24 14.71
C LEU A 126 12.13 -8.56 14.01
N ASP A 127 11.26 -9.56 14.07
CA ASP A 127 11.53 -10.87 13.49
C ASP A 127 11.73 -10.78 11.96
N SER A 128 10.92 -9.98 11.25
CA SER A 128 11.10 -9.71 9.82
C SER A 128 12.44 -9.01 9.53
N TRP A 129 12.80 -8.02 10.34
CA TRP A 129 14.07 -7.32 10.19
C TRP A 129 15.26 -8.26 10.45
N LEU A 130 15.22 -9.07 11.51
CA LEU A 130 16.28 -10.03 11.84
C LEU A 130 16.44 -11.10 10.74
N GLN A 131 15.35 -11.56 10.14
CA GLN A 131 15.39 -12.50 9.01
C GLN A 131 16.07 -11.89 7.78
N LYS A 132 15.83 -10.61 7.49
CA LYS A 132 16.45 -9.91 6.36
C LYS A 132 17.97 -9.74 6.53
N HIS A 133 18.46 -9.66 7.76
CA HIS A 133 19.89 -9.46 8.07
C HIS A 133 20.58 -10.76 8.46
N ASP A 134 19.99 -11.91 8.13
CA ASP A 134 20.59 -13.22 8.39
C ASP A 134 21.79 -13.50 7.48
N ILE A 135 22.81 -14.16 8.02
CA ILE A 135 23.95 -14.67 7.28
C ILE A 135 23.48 -15.93 6.53
N THR A 136 23.14 -15.76 5.25
CA THR A 136 22.97 -16.86 4.30
C THR A 136 24.19 -16.94 3.37
N PRO A 137 24.51 -18.13 2.81
CA PRO A 137 25.59 -18.27 1.83
C PRO A 137 25.44 -17.32 0.64
N GLU A 138 24.20 -17.00 0.26
CA GLU A 138 23.87 -16.03 -0.78
C GLU A 138 24.24 -14.60 -0.33
N ASN A 139 23.77 -14.13 0.83
CA ASN A 139 24.03 -12.76 1.31
C ASN A 139 25.52 -12.46 1.54
N VAL A 140 26.33 -13.46 1.88
CA VAL A 140 27.79 -13.31 2.08
C VAL A 140 28.53 -13.00 0.77
N GLU A 141 28.04 -13.48 -0.38
CA GLU A 141 28.62 -13.16 -1.69
C GLU A 141 28.23 -11.74 -2.15
N TRP A 142 27.01 -11.30 -1.88
CA TRP A 142 26.53 -9.94 -2.19
C TRP A 142 27.38 -8.86 -1.49
N HIS A 143 27.85 -9.11 -0.26
CA HIS A 143 28.75 -8.18 0.45
C HIS A 143 30.18 -8.11 -0.10
N ARG A 144 30.65 -9.13 -0.81
CA ARG A 144 31.96 -9.10 -1.47
C ARG A 144 31.94 -8.32 -2.80
N GLY A 145 30.76 -8.14 -3.39
CA GLY A 145 30.55 -7.49 -4.69
C GLY A 145 30.43 -5.97 -4.67
N GLY A 146 30.13 -5.34 -3.51
CA GLY A 146 30.09 -3.89 -3.38
C GLY A 146 28.98 -3.19 -4.18
N GLU A 147 27.84 -3.84 -4.40
CA GLU A 147 26.70 -3.26 -5.13
C GLU A 147 25.76 -2.45 -4.20
N GLU A 148 25.22 -1.34 -4.72
CA GLU A 148 24.26 -0.48 -4.02
C GLU A 148 22.96 -1.25 -3.73
N GLY A 149 22.62 -1.42 -2.45
CA GLY A 149 21.43 -2.17 -2.00
C GLY A 149 21.72 -3.33 -1.04
N CYS A 150 22.99 -3.62 -0.74
CA CYS A 150 23.35 -4.58 0.31
C CYS A 150 22.72 -4.17 1.66
N PRO A 151 22.09 -5.09 2.43
CA PRO A 151 21.74 -4.79 3.81
C PRO A 151 23.04 -4.46 4.52
N GLY A 152 23.26 -3.21 4.92
CA GLY A 152 24.55 -2.74 5.46
C GLY A 152 24.99 -3.42 6.77
N PHE A 153 24.27 -4.45 7.22
CA PHE A 153 24.40 -5.11 8.51
C PHE A 153 24.06 -6.60 8.33
N LEU A 154 24.95 -7.51 8.73
CA LEU A 154 24.66 -8.94 8.78
C LEU A 154 24.86 -9.42 10.21
N LEU A 155 23.98 -10.31 10.66
CA LEU A 155 23.97 -10.82 12.02
C LEU A 155 24.28 -12.31 12.04
N THR A 156 25.26 -12.70 12.86
CA THR A 156 25.41 -14.10 13.24
C THR A 156 24.20 -14.56 14.03
N ARG A 157 24.01 -15.89 14.10
CA ARG A 157 22.94 -16.49 14.90
C ARG A 157 23.00 -16.02 16.36
N ASP A 158 24.19 -15.98 16.94
CA ASP A 158 24.38 -15.59 18.34
C ASP A 158 24.07 -14.10 18.58
N GLU A 159 24.47 -13.22 17.65
CA GLU A 159 24.14 -11.79 17.73
C GLU A 159 22.64 -11.54 17.57
N ARG A 160 21.96 -12.31 16.71
CA ARG A 160 20.51 -12.26 16.55
C ARG A 160 19.79 -12.67 17.82
N ASP A 161 20.18 -13.81 18.41
CA ASP A 161 19.57 -14.32 19.63
C ASP A 161 19.79 -13.35 20.79
N ALA A 162 20.98 -12.73 20.87
CA ALA A 162 21.27 -11.67 21.84
C ALA A 162 20.43 -10.40 21.62
N LEU A 163 20.28 -9.93 20.38
CA LEU A 163 19.45 -8.78 20.05
C LEU A 163 17.97 -9.04 20.35
N LYS A 164 17.46 -10.21 19.97
CA LYS A 164 16.08 -10.62 20.26
C LYS A 164 15.82 -10.62 21.77
N LEU A 165 16.72 -11.23 22.55
CA LEU A 165 16.63 -11.22 24.01
C LEU A 165 16.67 -9.80 24.60
N ALA A 166 17.53 -8.93 24.06
CA ALA A 166 17.61 -7.54 24.51
C ALA A 166 16.30 -6.77 24.25
N PHE A 167 15.71 -6.94 23.07
CA PHE A 167 14.42 -6.34 22.75
C PHE A 167 13.30 -6.91 23.62
N GLU A 168 13.22 -8.24 23.80
CA GLU A 168 12.24 -8.88 24.69
C GLU A 168 12.35 -8.38 26.14
N THR A 169 13.58 -8.10 26.60
CA THR A 169 13.82 -7.66 27.98
C THR A 169 13.48 -6.18 28.19
N TYR A 170 13.81 -5.32 27.23
CA TYR A 170 13.81 -3.87 27.44
C TYR A 170 12.76 -3.11 26.64
N ALA A 171 12.32 -3.60 25.48
CA ALA A 171 11.51 -2.81 24.55
C ALA A 171 10.18 -2.36 25.17
N ASP A 172 9.42 -3.27 25.79
CA ASP A 172 8.14 -2.92 26.42
C ASP A 172 8.31 -1.93 27.57
N THR A 173 9.36 -2.11 28.39
CA THR A 173 9.65 -1.20 29.51
C THR A 173 10.00 0.20 29.00
N CYS A 174 10.86 0.29 27.98
CA CYS A 174 11.25 1.56 27.37
C CYS A 174 10.08 2.25 26.66
N MET A 175 9.28 1.51 25.89
CA MET A 175 8.09 2.07 25.24
C MET A 175 7.06 2.55 26.26
N CYS A 176 6.82 1.79 27.33
CA CYS A 176 5.93 2.21 28.42
C CYS A 176 6.42 3.50 29.09
N PHE A 177 7.74 3.62 29.30
CA PHE A 177 8.33 4.83 29.87
C PHE A 177 8.09 6.05 28.96
N ILE A 178 8.39 5.93 27.67
CA ILE A 178 8.21 7.02 26.69
C ILE A 178 6.73 7.40 26.58
N ARG A 179 5.82 6.44 26.49
CA ARG A 179 4.37 6.70 26.40
C ARG A 179 3.80 7.40 27.64
N ARG A 180 4.41 7.20 28.82
CA ARG A 180 4.02 7.88 30.06
C ARG A 180 4.51 9.32 30.14
N GLU A 181 5.65 9.64 29.52
CA GLU A 181 6.15 11.03 29.45
C GLU A 181 5.53 11.84 28.31
N GLY A 182 4.98 11.17 27.29
CA GLY A 182 4.33 11.80 26.14
C GLY A 182 2.80 12.03 26.26
N ALA A 183 2.19 11.76 27.41
CA ALA A 183 0.76 11.90 27.68
C ALA A 183 0.44 13.09 28.61
#